data_AF-A0A963T959-F1
#
_entry.id   AF-A0A963T959-F1
#
_cell.length_a   1.000
_cell.length_b   1.000
_cell.length_c   1.000
_cell.angle_alpha   90.00
_cell.angle_beta   90.00
_cell.angle_gamma   90.00
#
_symmetry.space_group_name_H-M   'P 1'
#
loop_
_entity.id
_entity.type
_entity.pdbx_description
1 polymer ?
#
loop_
_entity_poly.entity_id
_entity_poly.type
_entity_poly.pdbx_seq_one_letter_code
_entity_poly.pdbx_strand_id
1 'polypeptide(L)'
;MSERAGEPTGEASGPRWSRALVAGLATLMCLACFLWNVEAPTRLGVAILKQQYMALQLGLALTIAYLKFGFRGQKKAAPGWIDGLAAAVVFAVLMYAAWDFSWLLKEQSYRPWQITMIGTVVVIAVLEGIRRRAGWMLLAIVAAFLVYALFADKVPDQLIGKALTPVRLVQYVGFDPSAVFSTPLAVATVIVLLFVFFGQLLFAAGGGAFLTDLAMAATGRSRGGSAKIALVGSALFGSISGSAVSNVVTTGVITIPLMRRG
;
A
#
# COMPACT_ATOMS: atom_id res chain seq x y z
N MET A 1 -1.39 -18.72 -41.64
CA MET A 1 -1.06 -19.66 -40.55
C MET A 1 -1.43 -19.00 -39.24
N SER A 2 -2.52 -19.51 -38.64
CA SER A 2 -3.10 -19.07 -37.38
C SER A 2 -2.24 -19.59 -36.24
N GLU A 3 -1.58 -18.72 -35.50
CA GLU A 3 -0.84 -19.09 -34.29
C GLU A 3 -1.31 -18.23 -33.12
N ARG A 4 -2.35 -18.78 -32.48
CA ARG A 4 -2.71 -18.71 -31.06
C ARG A 4 -2.47 -17.36 -30.37
N ALA A 5 -3.56 -16.62 -30.25
CA ALA A 5 -3.77 -15.68 -29.15
C ALA A 5 -3.33 -16.36 -27.84
N GLY A 6 -2.32 -15.76 -27.19
CA GLY A 6 -1.94 -16.14 -25.84
C GLY A 6 -3.16 -16.01 -24.95
N GLU A 7 -3.60 -17.15 -24.41
CA GLU A 7 -4.57 -17.21 -23.33
C GLU A 7 -4.15 -16.21 -22.23
N PRO A 8 -5.08 -15.46 -21.63
CA PRO A 8 -4.76 -14.67 -20.45
C PRO A 8 -4.26 -15.64 -19.39
N THR A 9 -2.95 -15.57 -19.09
CA THR A 9 -2.31 -16.37 -18.04
C THR A 9 -3.17 -16.30 -16.79
N GLY A 10 -3.75 -17.45 -16.44
CA GLY A 10 -4.82 -17.57 -15.46
C GLY A 10 -4.56 -16.75 -14.22
N GLU A 11 -5.36 -15.70 -14.05
CA GLU A 11 -5.56 -15.04 -12.77
C GLU A 11 -6.08 -16.15 -11.84
N ALA A 12 -5.19 -16.68 -11.00
CA ALA A 12 -5.45 -17.87 -10.18
C ALA A 12 -6.85 -17.76 -9.56
N SER A 13 -7.79 -18.56 -10.09
CA SER A 13 -9.23 -18.34 -9.98
C SER A 13 -9.69 -18.68 -8.58
N GLY A 14 -9.45 -17.73 -7.67
CA GLY A 14 -9.85 -17.83 -6.28
C GLY A 14 -11.36 -17.97 -6.13
N PRO A 15 -11.81 -18.52 -4.98
CA PRO A 15 -13.22 -18.52 -4.62
C PRO A 15 -13.83 -17.14 -4.84
N ARG A 16 -15.04 -17.07 -5.41
CA ARG A 16 -15.69 -15.79 -5.73
C ARG A 16 -15.83 -14.88 -4.51
N TRP A 17 -16.03 -15.48 -3.33
CA TRP A 17 -16.14 -14.76 -2.06
C TRP A 17 -14.85 -14.02 -1.69
N SER A 18 -13.66 -14.61 -1.89
CA SER A 18 -12.40 -13.99 -1.48
C SER A 18 -12.07 -12.79 -2.35
N ARG A 19 -12.34 -12.90 -3.65
CA ARG A 19 -12.22 -11.78 -4.61
C ARG A 19 -13.20 -10.67 -4.30
N ALA A 20 -14.47 -11.00 -4.04
CA ALA A 20 -15.49 -10.01 -3.67
C ALA A 20 -15.13 -9.28 -2.37
N LEU A 21 -14.62 -10.00 -1.37
CA LEU A 21 -14.19 -9.42 -0.10
C LEU A 21 -13.00 -8.47 -0.28
N VAL A 22 -11.95 -8.91 -0.99
CA VAL A 22 -10.79 -8.06 -1.27
C VAL A 22 -11.18 -6.83 -2.09
N ALA A 23 -12.07 -7.00 -3.08
CA ALA A 23 -12.60 -5.88 -3.86
C ALA A 23 -13.41 -4.92 -2.98
N GLY A 24 -14.28 -5.43 -2.11
CA GLY A 24 -15.07 -4.62 -1.18
C GLY A 24 -14.18 -3.80 -0.22
N LEU A 25 -13.15 -4.43 0.36
CA LEU A 25 -12.18 -3.73 1.21
C LEU A 25 -11.39 -2.67 0.43
N ALA A 26 -10.93 -2.99 -0.77
CA ALA A 26 -10.20 -2.03 -1.61
C ALA A 26 -11.08 -0.84 -2.03
N THR A 27 -12.34 -1.10 -2.37
CA THR A 27 -13.33 -0.06 -2.68
C THR A 27 -13.56 0.83 -1.45
N LEU A 28 -13.75 0.25 -0.27
CA LEU A 28 -13.88 1.00 0.98
C LEU A 28 -12.64 1.88 1.24
N MET A 29 -11.44 1.33 1.01
CA MET A 29 -10.17 2.03 1.18
C MET A 29 -10.06 3.27 0.27
N CYS A 30 -10.43 3.12 -1.01
CA CYS A 30 -10.48 4.22 -1.98
C CYS A 30 -11.56 5.24 -1.66
N LEU A 31 -12.77 4.80 -1.28
CA LEU A 31 -13.87 5.70 -0.91
C LEU A 31 -13.52 6.52 0.34
N ALA A 32 -12.93 5.89 1.36
CA ALA A 32 -12.46 6.58 2.56
C ALA A 32 -11.39 7.63 2.21
N CYS A 33 -10.48 7.32 1.29
CA CYS A 33 -9.48 8.27 0.82
C CYS A 33 -10.08 9.46 0.07
N PHE A 34 -11.05 9.21 -0.81
CA PHE A 34 -11.74 10.28 -1.52
C PHE A 34 -12.52 11.17 -0.55
N LEU A 35 -13.30 10.59 0.36
CA LEU A 35 -14.07 11.34 1.36
C LEU A 35 -13.17 12.18 2.27
N TRP A 36 -12.01 11.65 2.66
CA TRP A 36 -11.02 12.38 3.43
C TRP A 36 -10.46 13.59 2.67
N ASN A 37 -10.11 13.40 1.38
CA ASN A 37 -9.56 14.46 0.54
C ASN A 37 -10.58 15.56 0.19
N VAL A 38 -11.88 15.25 0.14
CA VAL A 38 -12.96 16.24 -0.03
C VAL A 38 -13.31 16.92 1.30
N GLU A 39 -12.62 16.56 2.39
CA GLU A 39 -12.88 17.07 3.73
C GLU A 39 -14.33 16.79 4.18
N ALA A 40 -14.91 15.67 3.74
CA ALA A 40 -16.29 15.32 4.08
C ALA A 40 -16.54 15.25 5.60
N PRO A 41 -15.66 14.67 6.43
CA PRO A 41 -15.88 14.62 7.88
C PRO A 41 -15.99 16.02 8.51
N THR A 42 -15.12 16.95 8.13
CA THR A 42 -15.13 18.31 8.68
C THR A 42 -16.33 19.10 8.16
N ARG A 43 -16.73 18.90 6.90
CA ARG A 43 -17.96 19.49 6.32
C ARG A 43 -19.23 19.00 7.00
N LEU A 44 -19.24 17.77 7.50
CA LEU A 44 -20.34 17.18 8.26
C LEU A 44 -20.30 17.52 9.76
N GLY A 45 -19.35 18.35 10.20
CA GLY A 45 -19.20 18.76 11.60
C GLY A 45 -18.58 17.69 12.52
N VAL A 46 -18.01 16.61 11.95
CA VAL A 46 -17.37 15.53 12.72
C VAL A 46 -15.85 15.73 12.71
N ALA A 47 -15.28 15.97 13.89
CA ALA A 47 -13.84 16.10 14.07
C ALA A 47 -13.17 14.72 14.19
N ILE A 48 -12.63 14.21 13.08
CA ILE A 48 -11.85 12.97 13.04
C ILE A 48 -10.35 13.31 13.07
N LEU A 49 -9.59 12.67 13.95
CA LEU A 49 -8.14 12.84 13.99
C LEU A 49 -7.47 12.21 12.77
N LYS A 50 -6.37 12.81 12.30
CA LYS A 50 -5.58 12.28 11.17
C LYS A 50 -5.14 10.83 11.42
N GLN A 51 -4.80 10.51 12.66
CA GLN A 51 -4.34 9.18 13.07
C GLN A 51 -5.46 8.14 13.03
N GLN A 52 -6.72 8.50 13.30
CA GLN A 52 -7.87 7.61 13.14
C GLN A 52 -8.02 7.17 11.68
N TYR A 53 -7.91 8.12 10.76
CA TYR A 53 -7.93 7.84 9.33
C TYR A 53 -6.75 6.95 8.91
N MET A 54 -5.53 7.24 9.38
CA MET A 54 -4.37 6.41 9.08
C MET A 54 -4.49 4.98 9.63
N ALA A 55 -5.03 4.81 10.84
CA ALA A 55 -5.29 3.50 11.43
C ALA A 55 -6.31 2.69 10.61
N LEU A 56 -7.38 3.35 10.15
CA LEU A 56 -8.37 2.74 9.26
C LEU A 56 -7.70 2.29 7.95
N GLN A 57 -6.94 3.18 7.30
CA GLN A 57 -6.29 2.88 6.03
C GLN A 57 -5.23 1.79 6.15
N LEU A 58 -4.41 1.81 7.21
CA LEU A 58 -3.42 0.78 7.49
C LEU A 58 -4.09 -0.58 7.76
N GLY A 59 -5.20 -0.59 8.51
CA GLY A 59 -6.00 -1.78 8.78
C GLY A 59 -6.52 -2.42 7.50
N LEU A 60 -7.13 -1.63 6.62
CA LEU A 60 -7.61 -2.09 5.32
C LEU A 60 -6.46 -2.60 4.44
N ALA A 61 -5.37 -1.84 4.35
CA ALA A 61 -4.23 -2.20 3.52
C ALA A 61 -3.56 -3.51 3.96
N LEU A 62 -3.31 -3.69 5.26
CA LEU A 62 -2.73 -4.92 5.80
C LEU A 62 -3.69 -6.11 5.65
N THR A 63 -4.99 -5.92 5.90
CA THR A 63 -5.99 -6.97 5.71
C THR A 63 -6.00 -7.47 4.26
N ILE A 64 -6.02 -6.55 3.28
CA ILE A 64 -5.92 -6.88 1.86
C ILE A 64 -4.61 -7.60 1.56
N ALA A 65 -3.49 -7.15 2.13
CA ALA A 65 -2.19 -7.77 1.93
C ALA A 65 -2.15 -9.22 2.43
N TYR A 66 -2.70 -9.52 3.60
CA TYR A 66 -2.72 -10.87 4.17
C TYR A 66 -3.66 -11.81 3.41
N LEU A 67 -4.77 -11.28 2.89
CA LEU A 67 -5.71 -12.07 2.08
C LEU A 67 -5.17 -12.40 0.69
N LYS A 68 -4.40 -11.50 0.07
CA LYS A 68 -3.82 -11.71 -1.27
C LYS A 68 -2.48 -12.45 -1.27
N PHE A 69 -1.66 -12.24 -0.24
CA PHE A 69 -0.31 -12.78 -0.15
C PHE A 69 -0.22 -13.74 1.03
N GLY A 70 -0.02 -15.03 0.72
CA GLY A 70 0.15 -16.03 1.76
C GLY A 70 1.48 -15.89 2.50
N PHE A 71 1.69 -16.71 3.52
CA PHE A 71 2.90 -16.68 4.37
C PHE A 71 4.25 -16.71 3.62
N ARG A 72 4.33 -17.33 2.43
CA ARG A 72 5.57 -17.36 1.61
C ARG A 72 5.76 -16.11 0.73
N GLY A 73 4.89 -15.10 0.82
CA GLY A 73 4.91 -13.91 -0.04
C GLY A 73 4.40 -14.14 -1.46
N GLN A 74 3.93 -15.34 -1.77
CA GLN A 74 3.36 -15.68 -3.08
C GLN A 74 1.90 -15.23 -3.15
N LYS A 75 1.48 -14.73 -4.33
CA LYS A 75 0.07 -14.45 -4.62
C LYS A 75 -0.71 -15.76 -4.57
N LYS A 76 -1.76 -15.83 -3.76
CA LYS A 76 -2.64 -17.00 -3.67
C LYS A 76 -4.05 -16.67 -4.15
N ALA A 77 -4.70 -17.67 -4.73
CA ALA A 77 -6.09 -17.60 -5.16
C ALA A 77 -7.06 -17.52 -3.95
N ALA A 78 -6.73 -18.24 -2.87
CA ALA A 78 -7.50 -18.24 -1.63
C ALA A 78 -6.58 -18.04 -0.42
N PRO A 79 -7.03 -17.29 0.60
CA PRO A 79 -6.30 -17.19 1.86
C PRO A 79 -6.32 -18.56 2.56
N GLY A 80 -5.18 -18.96 3.13
CA GLY A 80 -5.16 -20.07 4.06
C GLY A 80 -5.88 -19.68 5.36
N TRP A 81 -6.34 -20.67 6.14
CA TRP A 81 -7.02 -20.41 7.42
C TRP A 81 -6.21 -19.50 8.35
N ILE A 82 -4.88 -19.72 8.43
CA ILE A 82 -3.95 -18.92 9.23
C ILE A 82 -3.86 -17.47 8.70
N ASP A 83 -3.79 -17.30 7.38
CA ASP A 83 -3.71 -15.98 6.76
C ASP A 83 -5.03 -15.21 6.94
N GLY A 84 -6.17 -15.91 6.89
CA GLY A 84 -7.50 -15.35 7.16
C GLY A 84 -7.68 -14.95 8.64
N LEU A 85 -7.24 -15.79 9.57
CA LEU A 85 -7.27 -15.46 11.01
C LEU A 85 -6.36 -14.27 11.32
N ALA A 86 -5.14 -14.25 10.79
CA ALA A 86 -4.23 -13.12 10.95
C ALA A 86 -4.83 -11.84 10.36
N ALA A 87 -5.42 -11.90 9.16
CA ALA A 87 -6.12 -10.77 8.57
C ALA A 87 -7.28 -10.28 9.45
N ALA A 88 -8.08 -11.18 10.02
CA ALA A 88 -9.19 -10.84 10.90
C ALA A 88 -8.71 -10.17 12.21
N VAL A 89 -7.65 -10.68 12.83
CA VAL A 89 -7.06 -10.08 14.04
C VAL A 89 -6.51 -8.69 13.74
N VAL A 90 -5.75 -8.54 12.66
CA VAL A 90 -5.18 -7.24 12.25
C VAL A 90 -6.30 -6.25 11.94
N PHE A 91 -7.32 -6.67 11.20
CA PHE A 91 -8.49 -5.85 10.90
C PHE A 91 -9.18 -5.40 12.18
N ALA A 92 -9.55 -6.34 13.07
CA ALA A 92 -10.26 -6.01 14.30
C ALA A 92 -9.49 -5.04 15.19
N VAL A 93 -8.19 -5.27 15.37
CA VAL A 93 -7.34 -4.43 16.25
C VAL A 93 -7.14 -3.03 15.66
N LEU A 94 -6.90 -2.91 14.34
CA LEU A 94 -6.74 -1.61 13.71
C LEU A 94 -8.05 -0.85 13.55
N MET A 95 -9.18 -1.53 13.38
CA MET A 95 -10.50 -0.87 13.41
C MET A 95 -10.85 -0.39 14.82
N TYR A 96 -10.54 -1.19 15.85
CA TYR A 96 -10.65 -0.75 17.24
C TYR A 96 -9.78 0.48 17.51
N ALA A 97 -8.51 0.44 17.09
CA ALA A 97 -7.62 1.58 17.22
C ALA A 97 -8.11 2.80 16.45
N ALA A 98 -8.70 2.63 15.25
CA ALA A 98 -9.26 3.73 14.46
C ALA A 98 -10.50 4.36 15.10
N TRP A 99 -11.36 3.55 15.71
CA TRP A 99 -12.58 4.03 16.37
C TRP A 99 -12.25 4.84 17.63
N ASP A 100 -11.46 4.27 18.54
CA ASP A 100 -11.20 4.86 19.85
C ASP A 100 -9.86 5.62 19.95
N PHE A 101 -9.16 5.89 18.83
CA PHE A 101 -7.82 6.49 18.85
C PHE A 101 -7.70 7.72 19.76
N SER A 102 -8.67 8.64 19.68
CA SER A 102 -8.71 9.87 20.47
C SER A 102 -8.78 9.60 21.97
N TRP A 103 -9.48 8.55 22.37
CA TRP A 103 -9.59 8.12 23.76
C TRP A 103 -8.32 7.39 24.18
N LEU A 104 -7.82 6.45 23.36
CA LEU A 104 -6.56 5.73 23.66
C LEU A 104 -5.36 6.67 23.82
N LEU A 105 -5.30 7.76 23.04
CA LEU A 105 -4.24 8.75 23.14
C LEU A 105 -4.29 9.52 24.48
N LYS A 106 -5.50 9.82 24.98
CA LYS A 106 -5.69 10.48 26.28
C LYS A 106 -5.38 9.55 27.44
N GLU A 107 -5.83 8.30 27.33
CA GLU A 107 -5.69 7.29 28.37
C GLU A 107 -4.33 6.56 28.33
N GLN A 108 -3.41 7.05 27.50
CA GLN A 108 -2.13 6.39 27.23
C GLN A 108 -1.37 6.05 28.52
N SER A 109 -1.37 6.98 29.46
CA SER A 109 -0.65 6.86 30.74
C SER A 109 -1.36 5.91 31.72
N TYR A 110 -2.68 5.72 31.59
CA TYR A 110 -3.51 4.98 32.54
C TYR A 110 -3.81 3.54 32.09
N ARG A 111 -3.70 3.23 30.79
CA ARG A 111 -3.95 1.87 30.24
C ARG A 111 -2.82 1.37 29.33
N PRO A 112 -1.60 1.20 29.87
CA PRO A 112 -0.45 0.79 29.06
C PRO A 112 -0.62 -0.59 28.40
N TRP A 113 -1.42 -1.49 28.99
CA TRP A 113 -1.61 -2.84 28.44
C TRP A 113 -2.35 -2.85 27.10
N GLN A 114 -3.36 -1.98 26.92
CA GLN A 114 -4.13 -1.88 25.66
C GLN A 114 -3.26 -1.37 24.52
N ILE A 115 -2.45 -0.35 24.80
CA ILE A 115 -1.51 0.22 23.85
C ILE A 115 -0.43 -0.80 23.49
N THR A 116 0.06 -1.54 24.48
CA THR A 116 1.05 -2.61 24.23
C THR A 116 0.44 -3.68 23.32
N MET A 117 -0.80 -4.08 23.55
CA MET A 117 -1.50 -5.06 22.71
C MET A 117 -1.63 -4.56 21.27
N ILE A 118 -2.16 -3.35 21.08
CA ILE A 118 -2.33 -2.76 19.74
C ILE A 118 -0.98 -2.57 19.07
N GLY A 119 -0.01 -1.98 19.77
CA GLY A 119 1.33 -1.75 19.26
C GLY A 119 2.02 -3.05 18.85
N THR A 120 1.85 -4.13 19.63
CA THR A 120 2.39 -5.45 19.31
C THR A 120 1.80 -5.98 18.01
N VAL A 121 0.48 -5.90 17.87
CA VAL A 121 -0.21 -6.33 16.66
C VAL A 121 0.21 -5.48 15.46
N VAL A 122 0.31 -4.16 15.60
CA VAL A 122 0.75 -3.26 14.52
C VAL A 122 2.18 -3.57 14.10
N VAL A 123 3.12 -3.66 15.05
CA VAL A 123 4.54 -3.94 14.75
C VAL A 123 4.67 -5.29 14.06
N ILE A 124 4.10 -6.36 14.62
CA ILE A 124 4.16 -7.69 14.01
C ILE A 124 3.51 -7.69 12.63
N ALA A 125 2.31 -7.10 12.52
CA ALA A 125 1.56 -7.10 11.28
C ALA A 125 2.27 -6.36 10.15
N VAL A 126 2.90 -5.22 10.48
CA VAL A 126 3.69 -4.42 9.54
C VAL A 126 4.97 -5.14 9.15
N LEU A 127 5.73 -5.70 10.09
CA LEU A 127 6.96 -6.46 9.78
C LEU A 127 6.67 -7.65 8.86
N GLU A 128 5.65 -8.42 9.19
CA GLU A 128 5.20 -9.55 8.40
C GLU A 128 4.60 -9.11 7.05
N GLY A 129 3.92 -7.97 7.00
CA GLY A 129 3.45 -7.34 5.76
C GLY A 129 4.60 -6.93 4.83
N ILE A 130 5.66 -6.33 5.39
CA ILE A 130 6.91 -6.00 4.69
C ILE A 130 7.54 -7.27 4.15
N ARG A 131 7.67 -8.33 4.98
CA ARG A 131 8.24 -9.61 4.55
C ARG A 131 7.47 -10.22 3.39
N ARG A 132 6.12 -10.19 3.43
CA ARG A 132 5.26 -10.74 2.38
C ARG A 132 5.31 -9.96 1.06
N ARG A 133 5.55 -8.64 1.11
CA ARG A 133 5.45 -7.76 -0.08
C ARG A 133 6.80 -7.29 -0.63
N ALA A 134 7.71 -6.87 0.24
CA ALA A 134 9.02 -6.35 -0.12
C ALA A 134 10.14 -7.41 0.04
N GLY A 135 9.88 -8.50 0.78
CA GLY A 135 10.81 -9.60 0.95
C GLY A 135 11.75 -9.43 2.15
N TRP A 136 12.73 -10.34 2.24
CA TRP A 136 13.64 -10.44 3.39
C TRP A 136 14.61 -9.27 3.52
N MET A 137 15.00 -8.64 2.42
CA MET A 137 15.97 -7.54 2.44
C MET A 137 15.44 -6.34 3.23
N LEU A 138 14.23 -5.86 2.93
CA LEU A 138 13.65 -4.73 3.65
C LEU A 138 13.32 -5.09 5.10
N LEU A 139 12.86 -6.32 5.36
CA LEU A 139 12.63 -6.80 6.72
C LEU A 139 13.92 -6.77 7.55
N ALA A 140 15.04 -7.24 6.99
CA ALA A 140 16.33 -7.29 7.69
C ALA A 140 16.80 -5.89 8.09
N ILE A 141 16.64 -4.90 7.20
CA ILE A 141 16.98 -3.50 7.49
C ILE A 141 16.13 -2.97 8.65
N VAL A 142 14.81 -3.14 8.58
CA VAL A 142 13.90 -2.65 9.65
C VAL A 142 14.19 -3.37 10.97
N ALA A 143 14.39 -4.69 10.93
CA ALA A 143 14.73 -5.47 12.12
C ALA A 143 16.06 -5.03 12.74
N ALA A 144 17.08 -4.71 11.93
CA ALA A 144 18.35 -4.19 12.43
C ALA A 144 18.17 -2.85 13.18
N PHE A 145 17.34 -1.94 12.66
CA PHE A 145 17.04 -0.68 13.36
C PHE A 145 16.21 -0.88 14.63
N LEU A 146 15.27 -1.83 14.64
CA LEU A 146 14.52 -2.17 15.87
C LEU A 146 15.42 -2.78 16.95
N VAL A 147 16.34 -3.66 16.56
CA VAL A 147 17.35 -4.21 17.48
C VAL A 147 18.26 -3.10 17.97
N TYR A 148 18.76 -2.23 17.07
CA TYR A 148 19.55 -1.07 17.45
C TYR A 148 18.83 -0.19 18.48
N ALA A 149 17.53 0.08 18.31
CA ALA A 149 16.75 0.88 19.25
C ALA A 149 16.68 0.28 20.68
N LEU A 150 16.82 -1.04 20.82
CA LEU A 150 16.89 -1.71 22.13
C LEU A 150 18.25 -1.61 22.82
N PHE A 151 19.32 -1.39 22.05
CA PHE A 151 20.70 -1.31 22.55
C PHE A 151 21.33 0.08 22.40
N ALA A 152 20.55 1.06 21.93
CA ALA A 152 21.05 2.40 21.60
C ALA A 152 21.64 3.12 22.82
N ASP A 153 21.24 2.76 24.04
CA ASP A 153 21.79 3.28 25.30
C ASP A 153 23.23 2.82 25.58
N LYS A 154 23.67 1.71 24.97
CA LYS A 154 24.98 1.10 25.19
C LYS A 154 25.99 1.39 24.07
N VAL A 155 25.55 2.03 22.99
CA VAL A 155 26.42 2.40 21.88
C VAL A 155 27.16 3.68 22.27
N PRO A 156 28.50 3.74 22.22
CA PRO A 156 29.24 4.94 22.60
C PRO A 156 29.05 6.08 21.58
N ASP A 157 29.35 7.31 22.03
CA ASP A 157 29.55 8.50 21.20
C ASP A 157 28.25 9.10 20.60
N GLN A 158 28.26 9.56 19.35
CA GLN A 158 27.17 10.31 18.70
C GLN A 158 25.92 9.47 18.39
N LEU A 159 26.00 8.15 18.55
CA LEU A 159 24.92 7.20 18.29
C LEU A 159 24.16 6.80 19.56
N ILE A 160 24.43 7.44 20.71
CA ILE A 160 23.70 7.19 21.96
C ILE A 160 22.21 7.53 21.80
N GLY A 161 21.36 6.54 22.09
CA GLY A 161 19.91 6.68 22.18
C GLY A 161 19.40 6.60 23.61
N LYS A 162 18.09 6.83 23.77
CA LYS A 162 17.41 6.63 25.06
C LYS A 162 17.24 5.14 25.35
N ALA A 163 17.48 4.74 26.60
CA ALA A 163 17.18 3.39 27.06
C ALA A 163 15.66 3.11 26.94
N LEU A 164 15.31 2.13 26.12
CA LEU A 164 13.93 1.72 25.88
C LEU A 164 13.78 0.23 26.21
N THR A 165 12.86 -0.08 27.13
CA THR A 165 12.41 -1.46 27.33
C THR A 165 11.67 -1.96 26.08
N PRO A 166 11.69 -3.27 25.76
CA PRO A 166 10.95 -3.81 24.61
C PRO A 166 9.48 -3.42 24.58
N VAL A 167 8.81 -3.38 25.74
CA VAL A 167 7.41 -2.96 25.87
C VAL A 167 7.22 -1.51 25.42
N ARG A 168 8.06 -0.59 25.90
CA ARG A 168 8.03 0.82 25.47
C ARG A 168 8.35 0.99 24.00
N LEU A 169 9.29 0.22 23.45
CA LEU A 169 9.62 0.28 22.03
C LEU A 169 8.40 -0.09 21.19
N VAL A 170 7.68 -1.15 21.56
CA VAL A 170 6.48 -1.58 20.85
C VAL A 170 5.33 -0.57 20.98
N GLN A 171 5.13 0.00 22.18
CA GLN A 171 4.16 1.08 22.38
C GLN A 171 4.50 2.30 21.50
N TYR A 172 5.78 2.68 21.45
CA TYR A 172 6.25 3.80 20.66
C TYR A 172 6.07 3.52 19.16
N VAL A 173 6.68 2.46 18.63
CA VAL A 173 6.63 2.17 17.19
C VAL A 173 5.21 1.90 16.71
N GLY A 174 4.43 1.15 17.48
CA GLY A 174 3.14 0.63 17.04
C GLY A 174 1.93 1.51 17.31
N PHE A 175 2.01 2.50 18.20
CA PHE A 175 0.86 3.36 18.54
C PHE A 175 1.18 4.86 18.55
N ASP A 176 2.43 5.26 18.78
CA ASP A 176 2.78 6.67 18.88
C ASP A 176 2.53 7.40 17.54
N PRO A 177 1.88 8.58 17.56
CA PRO A 177 1.65 9.40 16.37
C PRO A 177 2.92 9.83 15.62
N SER A 178 4.08 9.81 16.29
CA SER A 178 5.37 10.15 15.67
C SER A 178 6.05 8.97 14.98
N ALA A 179 5.57 7.74 15.17
CA ALA A 179 6.16 6.54 14.59
C ALA A 179 5.40 6.06 13.35
N VAL A 180 4.67 4.93 13.41
CA VAL A 180 3.94 4.38 12.25
C VAL A 180 2.84 5.32 11.76
N PHE A 181 2.14 6.01 12.67
CA PHE A 181 1.04 6.93 12.35
C PHE A 181 1.50 8.36 12.03
N SER A 182 2.63 8.49 11.35
CA SER A 182 3.26 9.76 11.03
C SER A 182 3.18 10.10 9.53
N THR A 183 3.91 11.15 9.12
CA THR A 183 3.91 11.73 7.78
C THR A 183 4.05 10.72 6.63
N PRO A 184 4.92 9.68 6.67
CA PRO A 184 5.04 8.73 5.57
C PRO A 184 3.74 7.97 5.30
N LEU A 185 3.03 7.54 6.35
CA LEU A 185 1.72 6.88 6.21
C LEU A 185 0.65 7.86 5.74
N ALA A 186 0.70 9.12 6.21
CA ALA A 186 -0.18 10.18 5.72
C ALA A 186 -0.03 10.39 4.21
N VAL A 187 1.21 10.53 3.72
CA VAL A 187 1.51 10.72 2.31
C VAL A 187 1.05 9.51 1.49
N ALA A 188 1.30 8.28 1.98
CA ALA A 188 0.87 7.07 1.30
C ALA A 188 -0.67 6.97 1.16
N THR A 189 -1.42 7.35 2.20
CA THR A 189 -2.87 7.14 2.28
C THR A 189 -3.70 8.31 1.75
N VAL A 190 -3.18 9.53 1.76
CA VAL A 190 -3.89 10.72 1.28
C VAL A 190 -3.48 11.04 -0.16
N ILE A 191 -2.19 10.97 -0.46
CA ILE A 191 -1.62 11.44 -1.72
C ILE A 191 -1.45 10.27 -2.69
N VAL A 192 -0.59 9.30 -2.34
CA VAL A 192 -0.22 8.20 -3.26
C VAL A 192 -1.44 7.36 -3.65
N LEU A 193 -2.31 7.02 -2.70
CA LEU A 193 -3.51 6.23 -3.00
C LEU A 193 -4.42 6.94 -4.01
N LEU A 194 -4.65 8.25 -3.84
CA LEU A 194 -5.52 9.03 -4.70
C LEU A 194 -4.94 9.17 -6.12
N PHE A 195 -3.62 9.39 -6.22
CA PHE A 195 -2.92 9.41 -7.52
C PHE A 195 -3.05 8.07 -8.25
N VAL A 196 -2.83 6.94 -7.55
CA VAL A 196 -2.99 5.61 -8.15
C VAL A 196 -4.44 5.38 -8.57
N PHE A 197 -5.42 5.77 -7.74
CA PHE A 197 -6.84 5.64 -8.06
C PHE A 197 -7.21 6.43 -9.33
N PHE A 198 -6.84 7.72 -9.41
CA PHE A 198 -7.10 8.53 -10.60
C PHE A 198 -6.33 8.05 -11.82
N GLY A 199 -5.10 7.57 -11.65
CA GLY A 199 -4.33 6.97 -12.74
C GLY A 199 -5.02 5.74 -13.34
N GLN A 200 -5.57 4.88 -12.49
CA GLN A 200 -6.37 3.72 -12.95
C GLN A 200 -7.72 4.15 -13.55
N LEU A 201 -8.37 5.18 -13.01
CA LEU A 201 -9.61 5.72 -13.55
C LEU A 201 -9.41 6.32 -14.95
N LEU A 202 -8.36 7.14 -15.13
CA LEU A 202 -7.98 7.71 -16.42
C LEU A 202 -7.71 6.59 -17.44
N PHE A 203 -7.04 5.52 -17.01
CA PHE A 203 -6.77 4.39 -17.88
C PHE A 203 -8.05 3.65 -18.29
N ALA A 204 -8.94 3.38 -17.34
CA ALA A 204 -10.25 2.77 -17.61
C ALA A 204 -11.13 3.64 -18.52
N ALA A 205 -10.98 4.96 -18.48
CA ALA A 205 -11.66 5.92 -19.35
C ALA A 205 -11.05 6.02 -20.77
N GLY A 206 -10.01 5.25 -21.10
CA GLY A 206 -9.35 5.28 -22.41
C GLY A 206 -8.15 6.23 -22.52
N GLY A 207 -7.69 6.81 -21.41
CA GLY A 207 -6.54 7.71 -21.39
C GLY A 207 -5.24 7.09 -21.90
N GLY A 208 -5.09 5.76 -21.82
CA GLY A 208 -3.92 5.07 -22.40
C GLY A 208 -3.81 5.20 -23.92
N ALA A 209 -4.94 5.12 -24.63
CA ALA A 209 -4.98 5.34 -26.07
C ALA A 209 -4.69 6.81 -26.40
N PHE A 210 -5.32 7.73 -25.67
CA PHE A 210 -5.07 9.18 -25.80
C PHE A 210 -3.59 9.55 -25.62
N LEU A 211 -2.91 9.02 -24.60
CA LEU A 211 -1.48 9.27 -24.37
C LEU A 211 -0.61 8.68 -25.49
N THR A 212 -1.01 7.55 -26.05
CA THR A 212 -0.32 6.95 -27.21
C THR A 212 -0.51 7.81 -28.46
N ASP A 213 -1.73 8.29 -28.72
CA ASP A 213 -2.03 9.17 -29.85
C ASP A 213 -1.28 10.50 -29.75
N LEU A 214 -1.17 11.06 -28.53
CA LEU A 214 -0.38 12.25 -28.27
C LEU A 214 1.12 12.01 -28.53
N ALA A 215 1.65 10.86 -28.11
CA ALA A 215 3.03 10.48 -28.39
C ALA A 215 3.28 10.27 -29.90
N MET A 216 2.31 9.70 -30.62
CA MET A 216 2.32 9.56 -32.08
C MET A 216 2.33 10.93 -32.78
N ALA A 217 1.48 11.86 -32.34
CA ALA A 217 1.45 13.21 -32.88
C ALA A 217 2.78 13.95 -32.66
N ALA A 218 3.39 13.79 -31.48
CA ALA A 218 4.64 14.47 -31.12
C ALA A 218 5.88 13.89 -31.82
N THR A 219 5.96 12.56 -31.99
CA THR A 219 7.22 11.89 -32.38
C THR A 219 7.12 10.94 -33.57
N GLY A 220 5.91 10.65 -34.07
CA GLY A 220 5.67 9.62 -35.09
C GLY A 220 6.31 9.89 -36.45
N ARG A 221 6.56 11.16 -36.80
CA ARG A 221 7.23 11.54 -38.06
C ARG A 221 8.77 11.51 -37.98
N SER A 222 9.33 11.28 -36.80
CA SER A 222 10.78 11.31 -36.62
C SER A 222 11.43 9.96 -36.95
N ARG A 223 12.71 9.95 -37.33
CA ARG A 223 13.48 8.69 -37.48
C ARG A 223 13.41 7.90 -36.17
N GLY A 224 13.04 6.62 -36.27
CA GLY A 224 12.77 5.76 -35.13
C GLY A 224 11.46 6.08 -34.41
N GLY A 225 10.45 6.58 -35.12
CA GLY A 225 9.18 7.07 -34.57
C GLY A 225 8.51 6.08 -33.63
N SER A 226 8.43 4.79 -33.99
CA SER A 226 7.85 3.74 -33.15
C SER A 226 8.54 3.61 -31.78
N ALA A 227 9.88 3.68 -31.73
CA ALA A 227 10.65 3.62 -30.50
C ALA A 227 10.46 4.89 -29.63
N LYS A 228 10.40 6.07 -30.26
CA LYS A 228 10.16 7.33 -29.55
C LYS A 228 8.74 7.45 -29.01
N ILE A 229 7.74 6.97 -29.76
CA ILE A 229 6.35 6.86 -29.30
C ILE A 229 6.28 5.99 -28.06
N ALA A 230 6.97 4.84 -28.06
CA ALA A 230 7.00 3.94 -26.92
C ALA A 230 7.63 4.60 -25.68
N LEU A 231 8.74 5.33 -25.87
CA LEU A 231 9.45 6.00 -24.77
C LEU A 231 8.66 7.17 -24.20
N VAL A 232 8.08 8.03 -25.05
CA VAL A 232 7.25 9.17 -24.63
C VAL A 232 5.94 8.68 -24.00
N GLY A 233 5.26 7.72 -24.62
CA GLY A 233 4.03 7.13 -24.07
C GLY A 233 4.25 6.47 -22.71
N SER A 234 5.36 5.72 -22.56
CA SER A 234 5.77 5.13 -21.27
C SER A 234 6.16 6.19 -20.24
N ALA A 235 6.83 7.27 -20.64
CA ALA A 235 7.16 8.36 -19.72
C ALA A 235 5.90 9.06 -19.21
N LEU A 236 4.96 9.37 -20.10
CA LEU A 236 3.67 9.98 -19.75
C LEU A 236 2.84 9.05 -18.86
N PHE A 237 2.73 7.77 -19.21
CA PHE A 237 2.00 6.79 -18.41
C PHE A 237 2.66 6.52 -17.06
N GLY A 238 3.99 6.42 -17.03
CA GLY A 238 4.77 6.24 -15.81
C GLY A 238 4.59 7.39 -14.82
N SER A 239 4.54 8.62 -15.33
CA SER A 239 4.38 9.84 -14.53
C SER A 239 3.02 9.90 -13.82
N ILE A 240 1.98 9.32 -14.42
CA ILE A 240 0.62 9.34 -13.86
C ILE A 240 0.35 8.10 -13.00
N SER A 241 0.73 6.91 -13.50
CA SER A 241 0.37 5.64 -12.85
C SER A 241 1.22 5.33 -11.62
N GLY A 242 2.42 5.91 -11.51
CA GLY A 242 3.34 5.69 -10.38
C GLY A 242 3.78 4.24 -10.19
N SER A 243 3.55 3.36 -11.16
CA SER A 243 3.76 1.91 -11.05
C SER A 243 4.50 1.36 -12.26
N ALA A 244 5.74 0.91 -12.04
CA ALA A 244 6.57 0.31 -13.10
C ALA A 244 5.92 -0.96 -13.69
N VAL A 245 5.32 -1.81 -12.85
CA VAL A 245 4.62 -3.03 -13.30
C VAL A 245 3.40 -2.68 -14.14
N SER A 246 2.59 -1.71 -13.69
CA SER A 246 1.44 -1.24 -14.47
C SER A 246 1.88 -0.64 -15.80
N ASN A 247 2.99 0.11 -15.80
CA ASN A 247 3.54 0.75 -16.98
C ASN A 247 3.93 -0.26 -18.05
N VAL A 248 4.71 -1.29 -17.70
CA VAL A 248 5.13 -2.32 -18.67
C VAL A 248 3.94 -3.12 -19.22
N VAL A 249 3.02 -3.54 -18.36
CA VAL A 249 1.83 -4.32 -18.78
C VAL A 249 0.93 -3.50 -19.70
N THR A 250 0.79 -2.21 -19.42
CA THR A 250 -0.13 -1.35 -20.16
C THR A 250 0.48 -0.86 -21.47
N THR A 251 1.67 -0.29 -21.40
CA THR A 251 2.33 0.29 -22.57
C THR A 251 2.89 -0.79 -23.48
N GLY A 252 3.34 -1.93 -22.95
CA GLY A 252 3.87 -3.03 -23.75
C GLY A 252 2.84 -3.60 -24.73
N VAL A 253 1.58 -3.73 -24.32
CA VAL A 253 0.49 -4.24 -25.17
C VAL A 253 0.23 -3.34 -26.38
N ILE A 254 0.47 -2.02 -26.25
CA ILE A 254 0.25 -1.05 -27.32
C ILE A 254 1.52 -0.83 -28.14
N THR A 255 2.67 -0.72 -27.49
CA THR A 255 3.95 -0.32 -28.09
C THR A 255 4.67 -1.47 -28.81
N ILE A 256 4.58 -2.72 -28.32
CA ILE A 256 5.23 -3.87 -28.97
C ILE A 256 4.65 -4.13 -30.37
N PRO A 257 3.32 -4.14 -30.59
CA PRO A 257 2.77 -4.26 -31.93
C PRO A 257 3.16 -3.10 -32.85
N LEU A 258 3.22 -1.87 -32.32
CA LEU A 258 3.66 -0.69 -33.09
C LEU A 258 5.10 -0.84 -33.59
N MET A 259 6.01 -1.33 -32.74
CA MET A 259 7.42 -1.56 -33.12
C MET A 259 7.61 -2.75 -34.06
N ARG A 260 6.70 -3.73 -34.05
CA ARG A 260 6.72 -4.84 -35.02
C ARG A 260 6.22 -4.44 -36.42
N ARG A 261 5.48 -3.33 -36.53
CA ARG A 261 4.83 -2.89 -37.77
C ARG A 261 5.57 -1.77 -38.51
N GLY A 262 6.47 -1.05 -37.85
CA GLY A 262 7.27 0.03 -38.44
C GLY A 262 8.75 -0.25 -38.34
#